data_AF-A0A0R0AU56-F1
#
_entry.id   AF-A0A0R0AU56-F1
#
_cell.length_a   1.000
_cell.length_b   1.000
_cell.length_c   1.000
_cell.angle_alpha   90.00
_cell.angle_beta   90.00
_cell.angle_gamma   90.00
#
_symmetry.space_group_name_H-M   'P 1'
#
loop_
_entity.id
_entity.type
_entity.pdbx_description
1 polymer ?
#
loop_
_entity_poly.entity_id
_entity_poly.type
_entity_poly.pdbx_seq_one_letter_code
_entity_poly.pdbx_strand_id
1 'polypeptide(L)'
;MEEDLRQLVKACTEDGERNPLMPSRHLDFCATHGITEEAFYWHFSRIIALDFANGLISFSDGDAAMNRLWSMRNFGLDGFALEIYEAFDAGEFTHSGDHHETISWQKYTLPHVMESLFNAGLLPRV
;
A
#
# COMPACT_ATOMS: atom_id res chain seq x y z
N MET A 1 0.95 -8.07 -16.99
CA MET A 1 1.63 -7.33 -15.91
C MET A 1 0.61 -6.54 -15.10
N GLU A 2 0.06 -5.42 -15.58
CA GLU A 2 -0.87 -4.60 -14.77
C GLU A 2 -2.10 -5.39 -14.29
N GLU A 3 -2.75 -6.15 -15.17
CA GLU A 3 -3.89 -7.01 -14.81
C GLU A 3 -3.50 -8.08 -13.78
N ASP A 4 -2.38 -8.77 -14.03
CA ASP A 4 -1.86 -9.80 -13.11
C ASP A 4 -1.54 -9.21 -11.72
N LEU A 5 -1.01 -7.99 -11.69
CA LEU A 5 -0.70 -7.28 -10.47
C LEU A 5 -1.98 -6.87 -9.73
N ARG A 6 -3.01 -6.41 -10.46
CA ARG A 6 -4.32 -6.08 -9.87
C ARG A 6 -4.99 -7.28 -9.25
N GLN A 7 -4.87 -8.46 -9.86
CA GLN A 7 -5.38 -9.70 -9.26
C GLN A 7 -4.66 -10.04 -7.95
N LEU A 8 -3.34 -9.83 -7.90
CA LEU A 8 -2.55 -10.06 -6.70
C LEU A 8 -2.85 -9.05 -5.59
N VAL A 9 -3.01 -7.76 -5.94
CA VAL A 9 -3.47 -6.70 -5.04
C VAL A 9 -4.84 -7.04 -4.49
N LYS A 10 -5.80 -7.43 -5.35
CA LYS A 10 -7.14 -7.83 -4.93
C LYS A 10 -7.13 -9.00 -3.94
N ALA A 11 -6.30 -10.01 -4.18
CA ALA A 11 -6.13 -11.10 -3.22
C ALA A 11 -5.60 -10.58 -1.86
N CYS A 12 -4.75 -9.55 -1.89
CA CYS A 12 -4.20 -8.91 -0.69
C CYS A 12 -5.12 -7.86 -0.05
N THR A 13 -6.28 -7.54 -0.63
CA THR A 13 -7.32 -6.71 0.00
C THR A 13 -8.48 -7.56 0.52
N GLU A 14 -8.58 -8.83 0.11
CA GLU A 14 -9.64 -9.74 0.58
C GLU A 14 -9.33 -10.26 2.00
N ASP A 15 -10.38 -10.46 2.80
CA ASP A 15 -10.29 -11.03 4.14
C ASP A 15 -9.75 -12.47 4.07
N GLY A 16 -8.66 -12.72 4.79
CA GLY A 16 -8.01 -14.02 4.83
C GLY A 16 -6.80 -14.04 5.76
N GLU A 17 -6.67 -15.12 6.53
CA GLU A 17 -5.58 -15.30 7.50
C GLU A 17 -4.21 -15.51 6.84
N ARG A 18 -4.18 -15.94 5.58
CA ARG A 18 -2.95 -16.25 4.86
C ARG A 18 -2.53 -15.10 3.96
N ASN A 19 -1.28 -14.64 4.10
CA ASN A 19 -0.68 -13.68 3.19
C ASN A 19 -0.59 -14.28 1.76
N PRO A 20 -1.32 -13.76 0.75
CA PRO A 20 -1.32 -14.29 -0.61
C PRO A 20 0.02 -14.18 -1.33
N LEU A 21 0.89 -13.28 -0.85
CA LEU A 21 2.21 -13.08 -1.43
C LEU A 21 3.22 -14.14 -0.98
N MET A 22 2.92 -14.89 0.09
CA MET A 22 3.78 -15.92 0.64
C MET A 22 3.56 -17.32 0.02
N PRO A 23 4.61 -18.15 -0.08
CA PRO A 23 5.98 -17.86 0.37
C PRO A 23 6.81 -17.03 -0.62
N SER A 24 6.47 -17.02 -1.91
CA SER A 24 7.33 -16.47 -2.97
C SER A 24 6.57 -15.84 -4.14
N ARG A 25 5.27 -15.56 -4.03
CA ARG A 25 4.45 -15.12 -5.18
C ARG A 25 4.94 -13.82 -5.80
N HIS A 26 5.53 -12.91 -5.01
CA HIS A 26 6.17 -11.71 -5.53
C HIS A 26 7.40 -12.04 -6.40
N LEU A 27 8.21 -13.04 -6.02
CA LEU A 27 9.35 -13.51 -6.80
C LEU A 27 8.90 -14.18 -8.11
N ASP A 28 7.85 -14.99 -8.03
CA ASP A 28 7.27 -15.64 -9.20
C ASP A 28 6.73 -14.58 -10.18
N PHE A 29 6.08 -13.54 -9.66
CA PHE A 29 5.63 -12.39 -10.44
C PHE A 29 6.79 -11.66 -11.10
N CYS A 30 7.86 -11.37 -10.34
CA CYS A 30 9.07 -10.71 -10.84
C CYS A 30 9.71 -11.51 -11.98
N ALA A 31 9.89 -12.83 -11.79
CA ALA A 31 10.43 -13.72 -12.82
C ALA A 31 9.55 -13.78 -14.06
N THR A 32 8.23 -13.84 -13.89
CA THR A 32 7.26 -13.91 -14.99
C THR A 32 7.27 -12.64 -15.85
N HIS A 33 7.41 -11.46 -15.23
CA HIS A 33 7.33 -10.18 -15.93
C HIS A 33 8.68 -9.52 -16.20
N GLY A 34 9.79 -10.13 -15.75
CA GLY A 34 11.14 -9.60 -15.95
C GLY A 34 11.39 -8.27 -15.21
N ILE A 35 10.81 -8.11 -14.02
CA ILE A 35 10.98 -6.91 -13.18
C ILE A 35 11.78 -7.21 -11.92
N THR A 36 12.36 -6.19 -11.31
CA THR A 36 13.00 -6.29 -10.00
C THR A 36 11.95 -6.31 -8.89
N GLU A 37 12.34 -6.79 -7.71
CA GLU A 37 11.47 -6.74 -6.52
C GLU A 37 11.12 -5.29 -6.14
N GLU A 38 12.08 -4.37 -6.24
CA GLU A 38 11.85 -2.93 -6.01
C GLU A 38 10.76 -2.37 -6.93
N ALA A 39 10.79 -2.73 -8.22
CA ALA A 39 9.76 -2.33 -9.17
C ALA A 39 8.41 -2.96 -8.83
N PHE A 40 8.39 -4.22 -8.37
CA PHE A 40 7.18 -4.87 -7.89
C PHE A 40 6.58 -4.12 -6.69
N TYR A 41 7.38 -3.79 -5.67
CA TYR A 41 6.91 -3.05 -4.49
C TYR A 41 6.37 -1.69 -4.87
N TRP A 42 7.09 -0.96 -5.71
CA TRP A 42 6.63 0.33 -6.20
C TRP A 42 5.29 0.22 -6.93
N HIS A 43 5.14 -0.72 -7.86
CA HIS A 43 3.88 -0.91 -8.60
C HIS A 43 2.74 -1.37 -7.70
N PHE A 44 3.00 -2.26 -6.74
CA PHE A 44 1.99 -2.75 -5.80
C PHE A 44 1.48 -1.60 -4.92
N SER A 45 2.38 -0.88 -4.25
CA SER A 45 2.04 0.26 -3.39
C SER A 45 1.36 1.38 -4.17
N ARG A 46 1.73 1.59 -5.44
CA ARG A 46 1.07 2.57 -6.32
C ARG A 46 -0.40 2.25 -6.54
N ILE A 47 -0.73 0.98 -6.80
CA ILE A 47 -2.13 0.58 -7.01
C ILE A 47 -2.93 0.80 -5.73
N ILE A 48 -2.40 0.35 -4.58
CA ILE A 48 -3.06 0.57 -3.28
C ILE A 48 -3.28 2.06 -3.00
N ALA A 49 -2.25 2.88 -3.17
CA ALA A 49 -2.31 4.32 -2.94
C ALA A 49 -3.35 5.00 -3.83
N LEU A 50 -3.35 4.70 -5.14
CA LEU A 50 -4.30 5.27 -6.09
C LEU A 50 -5.73 4.79 -5.82
N ASP A 51 -5.92 3.51 -5.57
CA ASP A 51 -7.25 2.95 -5.34
C ASP A 51 -7.83 3.49 -4.02
N PHE A 52 -7.01 3.65 -2.97
CA PHE A 52 -7.43 4.26 -1.71
C PHE A 52 -7.77 5.76 -1.89
N ALA A 53 -6.89 6.53 -2.54
CA ALA A 53 -7.10 7.96 -2.78
C ALA A 53 -8.37 8.24 -3.60
N ASN A 54 -8.74 7.32 -4.50
CA ASN A 54 -9.96 7.41 -5.31
C ASN A 54 -11.20 6.79 -4.63
N GLY A 55 -11.08 6.27 -3.41
CA GLY A 55 -12.18 5.64 -2.66
C GLY A 55 -12.64 4.30 -3.24
N LEU A 56 -11.79 3.62 -4.01
CA LEU A 56 -12.06 2.30 -4.60
C LEU A 56 -11.83 1.14 -3.61
N ILE A 57 -10.96 1.34 -2.62
CA ILE A 57 -10.74 0.42 -1.51
C ILE A 57 -10.86 1.17 -0.17
N SER A 58 -11.24 0.44 0.89
CA SER A 58 -11.32 1.04 2.22
C SER A 58 -9.93 1.23 2.84
N PHE A 59 -9.85 2.01 3.93
CA PHE A 59 -8.63 2.09 4.74
C PHE A 59 -8.18 0.70 5.21
N SER A 60 -9.12 -0.12 5.73
CA SER A 60 -8.83 -1.46 6.23
C SER A 60 -8.26 -2.38 5.15
N ASP A 61 -8.76 -2.29 3.92
CA ASP A 61 -8.29 -3.11 2.80
C ASP A 61 -6.88 -2.70 2.37
N GLY A 62 -6.63 -1.39 2.26
CA GLY A 62 -5.32 -0.84 1.91
C GLY A 62 -4.27 -1.14 2.97
N ASP A 63 -4.64 -0.97 4.24
CA ASP A 63 -3.80 -1.28 5.38
C ASP A 63 -3.41 -2.78 5.41
N ALA A 64 -4.41 -3.67 5.29
CA ALA A 64 -4.16 -5.10 5.24
C ALA A 64 -3.23 -5.49 4.08
N ALA A 65 -3.39 -4.87 2.90
CA ALA A 65 -2.53 -5.13 1.76
C ALA A 65 -1.08 -4.65 1.98
N MET A 66 -0.89 -3.47 2.57
CA MET A 66 0.43 -2.93 2.87
C MET A 66 1.12 -3.71 4.00
N ASN A 67 0.37 -4.12 5.02
CA ASN A 67 0.86 -5.00 6.09
C ASN A 67 1.28 -6.38 5.53
N ARG A 68 0.53 -6.94 4.57
CA ARG A 68 0.93 -8.16 3.84
C ARG A 68 2.19 -7.95 3.00
N LEU A 69 2.34 -6.80 2.34
CA LEU A 69 3.56 -6.47 1.61
C LEU A 69 4.77 -6.38 2.55
N TRP A 70 4.62 -5.65 3.65
CA TRP A 70 5.64 -5.48 4.69
C TRP A 70 6.05 -6.82 5.30
N SER A 71 5.10 -7.70 5.64
CA SER A 71 5.38 -8.97 6.31
C SER A 71 6.18 -9.97 5.45
N MET A 72 6.27 -9.76 4.14
CA MET A 72 7.14 -10.60 3.29
C MET A 72 8.62 -10.35 3.54
N ARG A 73 8.97 -9.17 4.06
CA ARG A 73 10.34 -8.72 4.26
C ARG A 73 10.58 -8.54 5.75
N ASN A 74 11.68 -9.09 6.26
CA ASN A 74 12.26 -8.62 7.52
C ASN A 74 12.85 -7.20 7.30
N PHE A 75 12.01 -6.16 7.19
CA PHE A 75 12.36 -4.73 7.17
C PHE A 75 12.99 -4.17 5.86
N GLY A 76 12.51 -4.57 4.68
CA GLY A 76 13.15 -4.26 3.39
C GLY A 76 12.38 -3.39 2.41
N LEU A 77 11.29 -2.72 2.81
CA LEU A 77 10.67 -1.70 1.95
C LEU A 77 11.50 -0.41 2.01
N ASP A 78 11.61 0.27 0.89
CA ASP A 78 12.23 1.58 0.77
C ASP A 78 11.46 2.48 -0.20
N GLY A 79 11.89 3.74 -0.27
CA GLY A 79 11.31 4.76 -1.15
C GLY A 79 9.79 4.85 -1.05
N PHE A 80 9.15 4.98 -2.21
CA PHE A 80 7.70 5.14 -2.31
C PHE A 80 6.90 4.01 -1.65
N ALA A 81 7.37 2.75 -1.70
CA ALA A 81 6.64 1.64 -1.08
C ALA A 81 6.65 1.74 0.44
N LEU A 82 7.77 2.18 1.03
CA LEU A 82 7.88 2.46 2.46
C LEU A 82 7.01 3.66 2.87
N GLU A 83 7.05 4.75 2.10
CA GLU A 83 6.23 5.94 2.38
C GLU A 83 4.73 5.62 2.43
N ILE A 84 4.24 4.80 1.49
CA ILE A 84 2.84 4.37 1.50
C ILE A 84 2.56 3.46 2.72
N TYR A 85 3.48 2.55 3.07
CA TYR A 85 3.31 1.71 4.26
C TYR A 85 3.20 2.56 5.53
N GLU A 86 4.13 3.49 5.73
CA GLU A 86 4.14 4.40 6.89
C GLU A 86 2.90 5.30 6.93
N ALA A 87 2.34 5.68 5.78
CA ALA A 87 1.08 6.43 5.73
C ALA A 87 -0.11 5.61 6.26
N PHE A 88 -0.20 4.32 5.92
CA PHE A 88 -1.23 3.43 6.45
C PHE A 88 -1.02 3.15 7.94
N ASP A 89 0.21 2.86 8.36
CA ASP A 89 0.58 2.63 9.78
C ASP A 89 0.22 3.83 10.67
N ALA A 90 0.50 5.06 10.21
CA ALA A 90 0.10 6.28 10.91
C ALA A 90 -1.42 6.46 11.04
N GLY A 91 -2.23 5.79 10.21
CA GLY A 91 -3.68 5.82 10.28
C GLY A 91 -4.30 4.85 11.29
N GLU A 92 -3.53 3.85 11.75
CA GLU A 92 -4.04 2.80 12.63
C GLU A 92 -4.38 3.31 14.04
N PHE A 93 -3.67 4.36 14.50
CA PHE A 93 -3.72 4.80 15.88
C PHE A 93 -4.21 6.24 16.03
N THR A 94 -4.85 6.52 17.17
CA THR A 94 -5.07 7.90 17.62
C THR A 94 -3.76 8.45 18.18
N HIS A 95 -3.46 9.71 17.87
CA HIS A 95 -2.23 10.36 18.31
C HIS A 95 -2.49 11.28 19.50
N SER A 96 -1.43 11.57 20.26
CA SER A 96 -1.53 12.51 21.38
C SER A 96 -1.99 13.88 20.89
N GLY A 97 -3.05 14.42 21.51
CA GLY A 97 -3.66 15.69 21.10
C GLY A 97 -4.79 15.56 20.09
N ASP A 98 -5.10 14.35 19.62
CA ASP A 98 -6.30 14.12 18.81
C ASP A 98 -7.57 14.32 19.62
N HIS A 99 -8.56 14.97 18.98
CA HIS A 99 -9.91 15.00 19.52
C HIS A 99 -10.51 13.59 19.45
N HIS A 100 -11.41 13.26 20.38
CA HIS A 100 -12.04 11.92 20.44
C HIS A 100 -12.86 11.55 19.19
N GLU A 101 -13.26 12.53 18.38
CA GLU A 101 -13.99 12.35 17.12
C GLU A 101 -13.06 12.23 15.91
N THR A 102 -11.74 12.30 16.12
CA THR A 102 -10.75 12.22 15.03
C THR A 102 -10.79 10.84 14.40
N ILE A 103 -10.98 10.81 13.08
CA ILE A 103 -10.80 9.60 12.27
C ILE A 103 -9.34 9.57 11.81
N SER A 104 -8.51 8.73 12.44
CA SER A 104 -7.06 8.72 12.24
C SER A 104 -6.64 8.61 10.77
N TRP A 105 -7.21 7.67 10.01
CA TRP A 105 -6.86 7.51 8.59
C TRP A 105 -7.22 8.74 7.73
N GLN A 106 -8.25 9.51 8.09
CA GLN A 106 -8.59 10.75 7.39
C GLN A 106 -7.59 11.86 7.70
N LYS A 107 -7.07 11.87 8.93
CA LYS A 107 -6.13 12.89 9.39
C LYS A 107 -4.68 12.59 8.98
N TYR A 108 -4.30 11.33 8.90
CA TYR A 108 -2.91 10.91 8.70
C TYR A 108 -2.69 10.13 7.40
N THR A 109 -3.42 9.05 7.16
CA THR A 109 -3.21 8.22 5.96
C THR A 109 -3.53 8.96 4.67
N LEU A 110 -4.73 9.53 4.55
CA LEU A 110 -5.15 10.18 3.31
C LEU A 110 -4.23 11.35 2.93
N PRO A 111 -3.89 12.29 3.84
CA PRO A 111 -2.96 13.37 3.51
C PRO A 111 -1.58 12.87 3.08
N HIS A 112 -0.98 11.90 3.79
CA HIS A 112 0.34 11.38 3.44
C HIS A 112 0.32 10.60 2.13
N VAL A 113 -0.70 9.77 1.87
CA VAL A 113 -0.85 9.07 0.59
C VAL A 113 -0.95 10.08 -0.56
N MET A 114 -1.74 11.15 -0.39
CA MET A 114 -1.87 12.19 -1.42
C MET A 114 -0.54 12.92 -1.66
N GLU A 115 0.23 13.20 -0.61
CA GLU A 115 1.56 13.81 -0.72
C GLU A 115 2.55 12.90 -1.45
N SER A 116 2.64 11.62 -1.07
CA SER A 116 3.50 10.65 -1.76
C SER A 116 3.12 10.48 -3.23
N LEU A 117 1.83 10.41 -3.56
CA LEU A 117 1.34 10.34 -4.94
C LEU A 117 1.70 11.62 -5.73
N PHE A 118 1.57 12.80 -5.12
CA PHE A 118 1.96 14.06 -5.75
C PHE A 118 3.46 14.11 -6.01
N ASN A 119 4.29 13.76 -5.02
CA ASN A 119 5.75 13.76 -5.12
C ASN A 119 6.24 12.75 -6.17
N ALA A 120 5.56 11.61 -6.31
CA ALA A 120 5.82 10.62 -7.34
C ALA A 120 5.32 11.03 -8.74
N GLY A 121 4.66 12.18 -8.89
CA GLY A 121 4.11 12.65 -10.17
C GLY A 121 2.89 11.86 -10.66
N LEU A 122 2.20 11.17 -9.75
CA LEU A 122 1.01 10.35 -10.03
C LEU A 122 -0.31 11.11 -9.88
N LEU A 123 -0.24 12.31 -9.29
CA LEU A 123 -1.34 13.28 -9.25
C LEU A 123 -0.96 14.54 -10.03
N PRO A 124 -1.93 15.21 -10.67
CA PRO A 124 -1.67 16.46 -11.38
C PRO A 124 -1.21 17.55 -10.41
N ARG A 125 -0.27 18.40 -10.88
CA ARG A 125 0.04 19.64 -10.19
C ARG A 125 -1.12 20.61 -10.36
N VAL A 126 -1.84 20.88 -9.26
CA VAL A 126 -2.81 21.97 -9.16
C VAL A 126 -2.13 23.31 -9.09
#